data_AF-A0AA95G4B0-F1
#
_entry.id   AF-A0AA95G4B0-F1
#
_cell.length_a   1.000
_cell.length_b   1.000
_cell.length_c   1.000
_cell.angle_alpha   90.00
_cell.angle_beta   90.00
_cell.angle_gamma   90.00
#
_symmetry.space_group_name_H-M   'P 1'
#
loop_
_entity.id
_entity.type
_entity.pdbx_description
1 polymer ?
#
loop_
_entity_poly.entity_id
_entity_poly.type
_entity_poly.pdbx_seq_one_letter_code
_entity_poly.pdbx_strand_id
1 'polypeptide(L)'
;MNDITALAKTLRLAAESEIAHRAEGDTSDLWQDETSPENVLALVEALEKAQRANAAQDDHINQQQDRIDTLEKRNAELGWQLSRYSMSPGQADQRMCESRAARDALGFGKDADNVAPRDLRERIDGMKARITSLESRTVTVTLPAEYLNADGSVNADMANTCPVVSAYREAHRAAGIQVIEGEQRNG
;
A
#
# COMPACT_ATOMS: atom_id res chain seq x y z
N MET A 1 -7.28 63.91 -3.01
CA MET A 1 -7.74 63.04 -1.93
C MET A 1 -7.07 63.57 -0.68
N ASN A 2 -7.82 64.21 0.21
CA ASN A 2 -7.28 64.66 1.50
C ASN A 2 -6.71 63.43 2.21
N ASP A 3 -5.50 63.54 2.76
CA ASP A 3 -4.95 62.48 3.59
C ASP A 3 -5.86 62.31 4.81
N ILE A 4 -6.68 61.26 4.80
CA ILE A 4 -7.63 60.95 5.89
C ILE A 4 -6.89 60.87 7.23
N THR A 5 -5.62 60.44 7.23
CA THR A 5 -4.78 60.38 8.44
C THR A 5 -4.47 61.78 8.97
N ALA A 6 -4.14 62.72 8.07
CA ALA A 6 -3.91 64.11 8.43
C ALA A 6 -5.21 64.78 8.91
N LEU A 7 -6.33 64.55 8.22
CA LEU A 7 -7.64 65.06 8.60
C LEU A 7 -8.06 64.55 9.98
N ALA A 8 -7.93 63.23 10.23
CA ALA A 8 -8.23 62.64 11.53
C ALA A 8 -7.37 63.23 12.66
N LYS A 9 -6.10 63.52 12.38
CA LYS A 9 -5.19 64.16 13.34
C LYS A 9 -5.61 65.60 13.63
N THR A 10 -5.94 66.40 12.61
CA THR A 10 -6.40 67.79 12.77
C THR A 10 -7.71 67.85 13.55
N LEU A 11 -8.70 67.03 13.18
CA LEU A 11 -9.99 66.95 13.87
C LEU A 11 -9.85 66.48 15.32
N ARG A 12 -8.90 65.59 15.61
CA ARG A 12 -8.60 65.18 16.98
C ARG A 12 -8.04 66.34 17.81
N LEU A 13 -7.11 67.12 17.26
CA LEU A 13 -6.59 68.31 17.93
C LEU A 13 -7.67 69.37 18.15
N ALA A 14 -8.54 69.58 17.15
CA ALA A 14 -9.68 70.47 17.25
C ALA A 14 -10.66 70.02 18.35
N ALA A 15 -10.95 68.71 18.43
CA ALA A 15 -11.79 68.13 19.48
C ALA A 15 -11.17 68.29 20.88
N GLU A 16 -9.88 68.02 21.02
CA GLU A 16 -9.15 68.16 22.28
C GLU A 16 -9.10 69.63 22.74
N SER A 17 -8.94 70.59 21.83
CA SER A 17 -9.01 72.04 22.10
C SER A 17 -10.41 72.47 22.55
N GLU A 18 -11.48 72.04 21.87
CA GLU A 18 -12.87 72.35 22.25
C GLU A 18 -13.22 71.83 23.64
N ILE A 19 -12.78 70.61 23.98
CA ILE A 19 -13.00 70.04 25.32
C ILE A 19 -12.34 70.91 26.39
N ALA A 20 -11.14 71.45 26.13
CA ALA A 20 -10.45 72.34 27.05
C ALA A 20 -11.17 73.70 27.20
N HIS A 21 -11.53 74.35 26.10
CA HIS A 21 -12.21 75.65 26.14
C HIS A 21 -13.59 75.58 26.78
N ARG A 22 -14.33 74.48 26.59
CA ARG A 22 -15.61 74.26 27.29
C ARG A 22 -15.48 74.23 28.81
N ALA A 23 -14.37 73.71 29.33
CA ALA A 23 -14.12 73.69 30.77
C ALA A 23 -13.90 75.10 31.34
N GLU A 24 -13.53 76.06 30.50
CA GLU A 24 -13.29 77.46 30.82
C GLU A 24 -14.50 78.36 30.51
N GLY A 25 -15.58 77.79 29.96
CA GLY A 25 -16.78 78.53 29.53
C GLY A 25 -16.63 79.23 28.19
N ASP A 26 -15.67 78.82 27.36
CA ASP A 26 -15.38 79.35 26.03
C ASP A 26 -15.60 78.27 24.94
N THR A 27 -15.45 78.65 23.66
CA THR A 27 -15.54 77.74 22.50
C THR A 27 -14.27 77.84 21.65
N SER A 28 -13.80 76.71 21.13
CA SER A 28 -12.61 76.68 20.29
C SER A 28 -12.89 77.19 18.87
N ASP A 29 -12.10 78.17 18.42
CA ASP A 29 -12.09 78.61 17.01
C ASP A 29 -11.63 77.47 16.08
N LEU A 30 -10.64 76.69 16.52
CA LEU A 30 -10.11 75.56 15.76
C LEU A 30 -11.18 74.48 15.54
N TRP A 31 -12.06 74.27 16.51
CA TRP A 31 -13.19 73.36 16.35
C TRP A 31 -14.19 73.88 15.33
N GLN A 32 -14.54 75.16 15.39
CA GLN A 32 -15.50 75.77 14.45
C GLN A 32 -15.01 75.69 13.00
N ASP A 33 -13.70 75.88 12.79
CA ASP A 33 -13.10 75.83 11.45
C ASP A 33 -12.96 74.40 10.92
N GLU A 34 -12.49 73.47 11.75
CA GLU A 34 -12.12 72.13 11.28
C GLU A 34 -13.29 71.15 11.30
N THR A 35 -14.32 71.33 12.16
CA THR A 35 -15.48 70.42 12.24
C THR A 35 -16.60 70.74 11.27
N SER A 36 -16.24 70.93 10.01
CA SER A 36 -17.22 71.09 8.95
C SER A 36 -17.97 69.76 8.66
N PRO A 37 -19.24 69.83 8.19
CA PRO A 37 -19.97 68.65 7.73
C PRO A 37 -19.20 67.83 6.69
N GLU A 38 -18.44 68.49 5.81
CA GLU A 38 -17.63 67.87 4.77
C GLU A 38 -16.50 67.01 5.38
N ASN A 39 -15.84 67.51 6.42
CA ASN A 39 -14.79 66.79 7.12
C ASN A 39 -15.33 65.58 7.90
N VAL A 40 -16.53 65.70 8.47
CA VAL A 40 -17.22 64.57 9.11
C VAL A 40 -17.62 63.52 8.07
N LEU A 41 -18.21 63.91 6.95
CA LEU A 41 -18.57 63.00 5.86
C LEU A 41 -17.34 62.28 5.30
N ALA A 42 -16.22 62.99 5.11
CA ALA A 42 -14.97 62.39 4.65
C ALA A 42 -14.44 61.29 5.60
N LEU A 43 -14.54 61.49 6.93
CA LEU A 43 -14.18 60.45 7.90
C LEU A 43 -15.15 59.27 7.88
N VAL A 44 -16.46 59.53 7.73
CA VAL A 44 -17.49 58.47 7.66
C VAL A 44 -17.28 57.60 6.42
N GLU A 45 -17.10 58.21 5.25
CA GLU A 45 -16.84 57.49 4.00
C GLU A 45 -15.56 56.64 4.10
N ALA A 46 -14.50 57.18 4.72
CA ALA A 46 -13.26 56.45 4.93
C ALA A 46 -13.44 55.27 5.89
N LEU A 47 -14.23 55.44 6.96
CA LEU A 47 -14.53 54.37 7.90
C LEU A 47 -15.33 53.24 7.25
N GLU A 48 -16.38 53.58 6.50
CA GLU A 48 -17.18 52.58 5.77
C GLU A 48 -16.34 51.83 4.73
N LYS A 49 -15.44 52.53 4.04
CA LYS A 49 -14.52 51.91 3.08
C LYS A 49 -13.54 50.97 3.78
N ALA A 50 -12.99 51.37 4.92
CA ALA A 50 -12.10 50.54 5.73
C ALA A 50 -12.83 49.29 6.27
N GLN A 51 -14.06 49.44 6.75
CA GLN A 51 -14.89 48.32 7.22
C GLN A 51 -15.17 47.31 6.10
N ARG A 52 -15.56 47.79 4.91
CA ARG A 52 -15.77 46.93 3.74
C ARG A 52 -14.49 46.22 3.30
N ALA A 53 -13.36 46.91 3.32
CA ALA A 53 -12.06 46.30 3.00
C ALA A 53 -11.67 45.21 4.01
N ASN A 54 -11.90 45.46 5.30
CA ASN A 54 -11.63 44.47 6.36
C ASN A 54 -12.51 43.23 6.22
N ALA A 55 -13.82 43.40 5.96
CA ALA A 55 -14.72 42.27 5.73
C ALA A 55 -14.30 41.43 4.51
N ALA A 56 -13.95 42.08 3.41
CA ALA A 56 -13.45 41.38 2.22
C ALA A 56 -12.10 40.66 2.46
N GLN A 57 -11.23 41.23 3.30
CA GLN A 57 -9.99 40.57 3.71
C GLN A 57 -10.25 39.35 4.57
N ASP A 58 -11.21 39.43 5.50
CA ASP A 58 -11.59 38.31 6.36
C ASP A 58 -12.13 37.14 5.51
N ASP A 59 -13.02 37.41 4.57
CA ASP A 59 -13.52 36.41 3.61
C ASP A 59 -12.37 35.74 2.83
N HIS A 60 -11.39 36.53 2.39
CA HIS A 60 -10.23 36.02 1.66
C HIS A 60 -9.30 35.18 2.55
N ILE A 61 -9.10 35.57 3.81
CA ILE A 61 -8.32 34.80 4.79
C ILE A 61 -9.01 33.45 5.04
N ASN A 62 -10.32 33.45 5.25
CA ASN A 62 -11.10 32.23 5.45
C ASN A 62 -11.00 31.30 4.23
N GLN A 63 -11.11 31.85 3.00
CA GLN A 63 -10.90 31.07 1.77
C GLN A 63 -9.46 30.53 1.65
N GLN A 64 -8.45 31.27 2.10
CA GLN A 64 -7.07 30.79 2.11
C GLN A 64 -6.87 29.64 3.10
N GLN A 65 -7.50 29.71 4.27
CA GLN A 65 -7.43 28.64 5.27
C GLN A 65 -8.01 27.33 4.70
N ASP A 66 -9.20 27.39 4.08
CA ASP A 66 -9.82 26.21 3.45
C ASP A 66 -8.94 25.57 2.36
N ARG A 67 -8.24 26.42 1.60
CA ARG A 67 -7.30 25.97 0.55
C ARG A 67 -6.06 25.32 1.17
N ILE A 68 -5.52 25.87 2.26
CA ILE A 68 -4.38 25.29 2.97
C ILE A 68 -4.77 23.91 3.52
N ASP A 69 -5.89 23.81 4.22
CA ASP A 69 -6.37 22.54 4.78
C ASP A 69 -6.55 21.46 3.70
N THR A 70 -7.04 21.84 2.53
CA THR A 70 -7.19 20.94 1.37
C THR A 70 -5.83 20.46 0.85
N LEU A 71 -4.86 21.37 0.75
CA LEU A 71 -3.50 21.06 0.28
C LEU A 71 -2.74 20.20 1.29
N GLU A 72 -2.88 20.47 2.58
CA GLU A 72 -2.26 19.67 3.65
C GLU A 72 -2.78 18.23 3.63
N LYS A 73 -4.10 18.04 3.51
CA LYS A 73 -4.69 16.70 3.34
C LYS A 73 -4.14 15.97 2.13
N ARG A 74 -4.06 16.65 0.97
CA ARG A 74 -3.53 16.07 -0.26
C ARG A 74 -2.04 15.73 -0.16
N ASN A 75 -1.25 16.58 0.50
CA ASN A 75 0.17 16.31 0.75
C ASN A 75 0.37 15.10 1.69
N ALA A 76 -0.45 14.98 2.74
CA ALA A 76 -0.42 13.82 3.62
C ALA A 76 -0.76 12.53 2.86
N GLU A 77 -1.78 12.56 2.01
CA GLU A 77 -2.16 11.43 1.16
C GLU A 77 -1.03 11.04 0.20
N LEU A 78 -0.43 12.01 -0.49
CA LEU A 78 0.71 11.76 -1.38
C LEU A 78 1.92 11.19 -0.62
N GLY A 79 2.20 11.70 0.58
CA GLY A 79 3.25 11.17 1.45
C GLY A 79 3.00 9.70 1.81
N TRP A 80 1.75 9.34 2.12
CA TRP A 80 1.38 7.95 2.37
C TRP A 80 1.54 7.07 1.13
N GLN A 81 1.09 7.54 -0.03
CA GLN A 81 1.24 6.80 -1.30
C GLN A 81 2.72 6.58 -1.64
N LEU A 82 3.55 7.62 -1.50
CA LEU A 82 4.99 7.50 -1.70
C LEU A 82 5.60 6.50 -0.72
N SER A 83 5.22 6.53 0.56
CA SER A 83 5.70 5.55 1.55
C SER A 83 5.31 4.11 1.17
N ARG A 84 4.09 3.90 0.66
CA ARG A 84 3.63 2.58 0.19
C ARG A 84 4.46 2.04 -0.96
N TYR A 85 4.91 2.90 -1.88
CA TYR A 85 5.73 2.51 -3.03
C TYR A 85 7.23 2.68 -2.80
N SER A 86 7.62 3.31 -1.69
CA SER A 86 9.01 3.49 -1.28
C SER A 86 9.55 2.15 -0.81
N MET A 87 10.21 1.44 -1.72
CA MET A 87 11.04 0.30 -1.36
C MET A 87 12.25 0.79 -0.56
N SER A 88 12.51 0.21 0.61
CA SER A 88 13.80 0.47 1.26
C SER A 88 14.93 -0.18 0.43
N PRO A 89 16.16 0.37 0.43
CA PRO A 89 17.30 -0.24 -0.23
C PRO A 89 17.50 -1.71 0.16
N GLY A 90 17.35 -2.04 1.45
CA GLY A 90 17.44 -3.42 1.94
C GLY A 90 16.34 -4.34 1.41
N GLN A 91 15.11 -3.84 1.21
CA GLN A 91 14.05 -4.63 0.59
C GLN A 91 14.31 -4.87 -0.90
N ALA A 92 14.89 -3.90 -1.60
CA ALA A 92 15.27 -4.08 -3.00
C ALA A 92 16.38 -5.14 -3.14
N ASP A 93 17.40 -5.06 -2.29
CA ASP A 93 18.50 -6.05 -2.25
C ASP A 93 17.97 -7.45 -1.92
N GLN A 94 17.09 -7.56 -0.93
CA GLN A 94 16.45 -8.83 -0.58
C GLN A 94 15.69 -9.43 -1.76
N ARG A 95 14.84 -8.65 -2.45
CA ARG A 95 14.10 -9.13 -3.63
C ARG A 95 15.02 -9.53 -4.77
N MET A 96 16.14 -8.82 -4.97
CA MET A 96 17.13 -9.22 -5.96
C MET A 96 17.77 -10.56 -5.61
N CYS A 97 18.15 -10.78 -4.35
CA CYS A 97 18.66 -12.06 -3.87
C CYS A 97 17.64 -13.19 -4.06
N GLU A 98 16.38 -12.97 -3.68
CA GLU A 98 15.29 -13.93 -3.86
C GLU A 98 15.06 -14.26 -5.34
N SER A 99 15.06 -13.25 -6.21
CA SER A 99 14.95 -13.42 -7.66
C SER A 99 16.11 -14.23 -8.24
N ARG A 100 17.35 -13.98 -7.79
CA ARG A 100 18.54 -14.75 -8.21
C ARG A 100 18.41 -16.22 -7.78
N ALA A 101 18.01 -16.46 -6.54
CA ALA A 101 17.82 -17.82 -6.01
C ALA A 101 16.73 -18.58 -6.78
N ALA A 102 15.60 -17.94 -7.10
CA ALA A 102 14.54 -18.55 -7.88
C ALA A 102 14.98 -18.91 -9.30
N ARG A 103 15.75 -18.02 -9.95
CA ARG A 103 16.34 -18.29 -11.28
C ARG A 103 17.28 -19.49 -11.25
N ASP A 104 18.17 -19.53 -10.27
CA ASP A 104 19.13 -20.64 -10.09
C ASP A 104 18.40 -21.98 -9.86
N ALA A 105 17.37 -22.00 -9.00
CA ALA A 105 16.55 -23.20 -8.75
C ALA A 105 15.81 -23.71 -10.00
N LEU A 106 15.41 -22.80 -10.88
CA LEU A 106 14.78 -23.15 -12.17
C LEU A 106 15.82 -23.59 -13.23
N GLY A 107 17.10 -23.49 -12.92
CA GLY A 107 18.22 -23.85 -13.80
C GLY A 107 18.57 -22.75 -14.80
N PHE A 108 18.15 -21.51 -14.55
CA PHE A 108 18.71 -20.33 -15.24
C PHE A 108 20.06 -19.99 -14.61
N GLY A 109 20.99 -19.43 -15.39
CA GLY A 109 22.28 -18.99 -14.85
C GLY A 109 22.11 -17.96 -13.73
N LYS A 110 22.93 -18.07 -12.68
CA LYS A 110 22.91 -17.16 -11.50
C LYS A 110 23.03 -15.67 -11.85
N ASP A 111 23.61 -15.36 -13.01
CA ASP A 111 23.85 -14.02 -13.54
C ASP A 111 22.92 -13.67 -14.73
N ALA A 112 21.88 -14.47 -14.98
CA ALA A 112 20.93 -14.21 -16.06
C ALA A 112 19.95 -13.10 -15.65
N ASP A 113 20.34 -11.84 -15.83
CA ASP A 113 19.58 -10.67 -15.33
C ASP A 113 18.32 -10.33 -16.12
N ASN A 114 18.19 -10.85 -17.35
CA ASN A 114 17.02 -10.65 -18.20
C ASN A 114 16.38 -11.99 -18.60
N VAL A 115 15.72 -12.66 -17.65
CA VAL A 115 14.88 -13.83 -17.93
C VAL A 115 13.44 -13.34 -18.16
N ALA A 116 12.83 -13.66 -19.30
CA ALA A 116 11.47 -13.22 -19.57
C ALA A 116 10.47 -13.96 -18.66
N PRO A 117 9.36 -13.32 -18.23
CA PRO A 117 8.33 -13.99 -17.43
C PRO A 117 7.75 -15.26 -18.08
N ARG A 118 7.76 -15.30 -19.42
CA ARG A 118 7.35 -16.47 -20.19
C ARG A 118 8.28 -17.66 -19.97
N ASP A 119 9.59 -17.46 -19.98
CA ASP A 119 10.58 -18.52 -19.81
C ASP A 119 10.49 -19.14 -18.41
N LEU A 120 10.30 -18.29 -17.38
CA LEU A 120 10.04 -18.73 -16.01
C LEU A 120 8.81 -19.64 -15.95
N ARG A 121 7.73 -19.24 -16.61
CA ARG A 121 6.48 -20.01 -16.64
C ARG A 121 6.65 -21.35 -17.34
N GLU A 122 7.28 -21.36 -18.51
CA GLU A 122 7.55 -22.60 -19.26
C GLU A 122 8.37 -23.59 -18.42
N ARG A 123 9.38 -23.10 -17.67
CA ARG A 123 10.20 -23.94 -16.81
C ARG A 123 9.42 -24.51 -15.62
N ILE A 124 8.62 -23.68 -14.95
CA ILE A 124 7.74 -24.10 -13.84
C ILE A 124 6.74 -25.14 -14.32
N ASP A 125 6.10 -24.92 -15.46
CA ASP A 125 5.09 -25.83 -15.99
C ASP A 125 5.71 -27.17 -16.41
N GLY A 126 6.93 -27.15 -16.97
CA GLY A 126 7.70 -28.37 -17.23
C GLY A 126 8.04 -29.14 -15.96
N MET A 127 8.42 -28.45 -14.88
CA MET A 127 8.68 -29.09 -13.57
C MET A 127 7.40 -29.70 -12.99
N LYS A 128 6.26 -28.98 -13.05
CA LYS A 128 4.96 -29.51 -12.62
C LYS A 128 4.58 -30.77 -13.39
N ALA A 129 4.72 -30.76 -14.72
CA ALA A 129 4.43 -31.94 -15.54
C ALA A 129 5.32 -33.13 -15.16
N ARG A 130 6.61 -32.88 -14.86
CA ARG A 130 7.52 -33.92 -14.38
C ARG A 130 7.11 -34.45 -13.00
N ILE A 131 6.67 -33.59 -12.09
CA ILE A 131 6.15 -34.01 -10.77
C ILE A 131 4.93 -34.91 -10.97
N THR A 132 3.93 -34.49 -11.76
CA THR A 132 2.74 -35.29 -12.05
C THR A 132 3.10 -36.64 -12.67
N SER A 133 4.05 -36.66 -13.62
CA SER A 133 4.54 -37.92 -14.19
C SER A 133 5.19 -38.80 -13.13
N LEU A 134 6.03 -38.26 -12.25
CA LEU A 134 6.67 -39.01 -11.17
C LEU A 134 5.66 -39.55 -10.16
N GLU A 135 4.64 -38.76 -9.81
CA GLU A 135 3.56 -39.15 -8.91
C GLU A 135 2.65 -40.22 -9.53
N SER A 136 2.48 -40.22 -10.85
CA SER A 136 1.71 -41.25 -11.57
C SER A 136 2.48 -42.56 -11.79
N ARG A 137 3.79 -42.59 -11.57
CA ARG A 137 4.59 -43.79 -11.76
C ARG A 137 4.26 -44.79 -10.66
N THR A 138 3.55 -45.85 -11.02
CA THR A 138 3.46 -47.03 -10.18
C THR A 138 4.73 -47.86 -10.38
N VAL A 139 5.40 -48.20 -9.28
CA VAL A 139 6.46 -49.21 -9.32
C VAL A 139 5.77 -50.55 -9.41
N THR A 140 6.16 -51.37 -10.39
CA THR A 140 5.64 -52.73 -10.54
C THR A 140 6.71 -53.77 -10.23
N VAL A 141 6.42 -54.71 -9.33
CA VAL A 141 7.28 -55.86 -9.05
C VAL A 141 6.57 -57.13 -9.50
N THR A 142 7.27 -57.94 -10.31
CA THR A 142 6.79 -59.27 -10.71
C THR A 142 7.29 -60.28 -9.70
N LEU A 143 6.37 -60.97 -9.01
CA LEU A 143 6.71 -62.02 -8.07
C LEU A 143 6.35 -63.40 -8.64
N PRO A 144 7.15 -64.45 -8.34
CA PRO A 144 6.83 -65.81 -8.74
C PRO A 144 5.43 -66.22 -8.29
N ALA A 145 4.78 -67.11 -9.06
CA ALA A 145 3.51 -67.70 -8.70
C ALA A 145 3.63 -68.53 -7.41
N GLU A 146 2.55 -68.58 -6.64
CA GLU A 146 2.46 -69.53 -5.52
C GLU A 146 2.17 -70.91 -6.09
N TYR A 147 2.95 -71.91 -5.67
CA TYR A 147 2.73 -73.32 -6.05
C TYR A 147 1.77 -73.94 -5.03
N LEU A 148 0.48 -73.97 -5.38
CA LEU A 148 -0.57 -74.60 -4.60
C LEU A 148 -0.89 -75.98 -5.17
N ASN A 149 -1.27 -76.91 -4.30
CA ASN A 149 -1.84 -78.19 -4.67
C ASN A 149 -3.24 -77.98 -5.30
N ALA A 150 -3.77 -78.99 -5.99
CA ALA A 150 -5.10 -78.94 -6.60
C ALA A 150 -6.26 -78.68 -5.60
N ASP A 151 -6.03 -78.92 -4.31
CA ASP A 151 -6.97 -78.64 -3.22
C ASP A 151 -6.78 -77.23 -2.59
N GLY A 152 -5.87 -76.42 -3.12
CA GLY A 152 -5.55 -75.07 -2.65
C GLY A 152 -4.59 -75.02 -1.46
N SER A 153 -4.09 -76.16 -0.97
CA SER A 153 -3.08 -76.19 0.10
C SER A 153 -1.67 -75.91 -0.44
N VAL A 154 -0.76 -75.42 0.41
CA VAL A 154 0.65 -75.21 0.04
C VAL A 154 1.32 -76.58 -0.15
N ASN A 155 2.02 -76.78 -1.27
CA ASN A 155 2.78 -78.02 -1.50
C ASN A 155 3.82 -78.22 -0.38
N ALA A 156 3.89 -79.44 0.18
CA ALA A 156 4.78 -79.78 1.28
C ALA A 156 6.26 -79.50 0.98
N ASP A 157 6.66 -79.62 -0.30
CA ASP A 157 8.03 -79.34 -0.77
C ASP A 157 8.34 -77.83 -0.84
N MET A 158 7.33 -76.96 -0.72
CA MET A 158 7.41 -75.49 -0.81
C MET A 158 6.87 -74.77 0.44
N ALA A 159 6.75 -75.48 1.57
CA ALA A 159 6.17 -74.97 2.81
C ALA A 159 6.82 -73.67 3.35
N ASN A 160 8.08 -73.40 3.01
CA ASN A 160 8.81 -72.20 3.44
C ASN A 160 8.77 -71.05 2.42
N THR A 161 8.39 -71.29 1.17
CA THR A 161 8.54 -70.33 0.06
C THR A 161 7.26 -69.52 -0.19
N CYS A 162 6.08 -70.15 -0.10
CA CYS A 162 4.81 -69.45 -0.33
C CYS A 162 4.50 -68.37 0.73
N PRO A 163 4.64 -68.62 2.05
CA PRO A 163 4.39 -67.59 3.07
C PRO A 163 5.31 -66.37 2.94
N VAL A 164 6.56 -66.57 2.50
CA VAL A 164 7.52 -65.49 2.25
C VAL A 164 7.09 -64.63 1.07
N VAL A 165 6.61 -65.26 -0.02
CA VAL A 165 6.10 -64.53 -1.19
C VAL A 165 4.84 -63.73 -0.84
N SER A 166 3.92 -64.29 -0.07
CA SER A 166 2.71 -63.57 0.37
C SER A 166 3.07 -62.38 1.30
N ALA A 167 4.00 -62.56 2.25
CA ALA A 167 4.48 -61.48 3.12
C ALA A 167 5.18 -60.36 2.33
N TYR A 168 5.96 -60.71 1.31
CA TYR A 168 6.57 -59.74 0.40
C TYR A 168 5.52 -58.97 -0.40
N ARG A 169 4.47 -59.64 -0.91
CA ARG A 169 3.35 -58.99 -1.61
C ARG A 169 2.63 -57.99 -0.73
N GLU A 170 2.35 -58.36 0.52
CA GLU A 170 1.65 -57.51 1.48
C GLU A 170 2.48 -56.29 1.86
N ALA A 171 3.79 -56.47 2.11
CA ALA A 171 4.71 -55.36 2.38
C ALA A 171 4.82 -54.39 1.20
N HIS A 172 4.83 -54.89 -0.05
CA HIS A 172 4.88 -54.03 -1.24
C HIS A 172 3.56 -53.28 -1.47
N ARG A 173 2.41 -53.94 -1.27
CA ARG A 173 1.09 -53.27 -1.32
C ARG A 173 0.95 -52.20 -0.23
N ALA A 174 1.41 -52.48 0.99
CA ALA A 174 1.44 -51.52 2.09
C ALA A 174 2.33 -50.29 1.80
N ALA A 175 3.39 -50.48 1.00
CA ALA A 175 4.24 -49.40 0.50
C ALA A 175 3.66 -48.67 -0.74
N GLY A 176 2.45 -49.00 -1.20
CA GLY A 176 1.81 -48.38 -2.36
C GLY A 176 2.35 -48.84 -3.72
N ILE A 177 3.06 -49.97 -3.76
CA ILE A 177 3.65 -50.54 -4.97
C ILE A 177 2.63 -51.49 -5.61
N GLN A 178 2.39 -51.36 -6.92
CA GLN A 178 1.52 -52.26 -7.66
C GLN A 178 2.24 -53.59 -7.89
N VAL A 179 1.65 -54.72 -7.50
CA VAL A 179 2.29 -56.04 -7.65
C VAL A 179 1.66 -56.80 -8.82
N ILE A 180 2.49 -57.32 -9.73
CA ILE A 180 2.06 -58.20 -10.83
C ILE A 180 2.36 -59.63 -10.42
N GLU A 181 1.33 -60.47 -10.37
CA GLU A 181 1.44 -61.89 -10.00
C GLU A 181 1.73 -62.74 -11.24
N GLY A 182 2.69 -63.66 -11.14
CA GLY A 182 2.96 -64.63 -12.21
C GLY A 182 1.85 -65.67 -12.35
N GLU A 183 1.68 -66.23 -13.56
CA GLU A 183 0.67 -67.27 -13.85
C GLU A 183 0.86 -68.51 -12.94
N GLN A 184 -0.23 -68.97 -12.32
CA GLN A 184 -0.24 -70.20 -11.54
C GLN A 184 0.14 -71.39 -12.43
N ARG A 185 1.22 -72.08 -12.06
CA ARG A 185 1.61 -73.34 -12.67
C ARG A 185 1.06 -74.49 -11.83
N ASN A 186 -0.04 -75.09 -12.30
CA ASN A 186 -0.56 -76.32 -11.71
C ASN A 186 0.42 -77.46 -12.02
N GLY A 187 0.98 -78.05 -10.96
CA GLY A 187 1.74 -79.30 -11.00
C GLY A 187 0.87 -80.47 -10.61
#